data_AF-A0A1Y4CKG2-F1
#
_entry.id   AF-A0A1Y4CKG2-F1
#
_cell.length_a   1.000
_cell.length_b   1.000
_cell.length_c   1.000
_cell.angle_alpha   90.00
_cell.angle_beta   90.00
_cell.angle_gamma   90.00
#
_symmetry.space_group_name_H-M   'P 1'
#
loop_
_entity.id
_entity.type
_entity.pdbx_description
1 polymer ?
#
loop_
_entity_poly.entity_id
_entity_poly.type
_entity_poly.pdbx_seq_one_letter_code
_entity_poly.pdbx_strand_id
1 'polypeptide(L)' 'MEEGHLGDAERLAAYDAFAEDVRAELAATKERMAELAAAGKVKTATYRQLFAARVTLKEIDARLAERGL' A
#
# COMPACT_ATOMS: atom_id res chain seq x y z
N MET A 1 13.24 -12.45 -34.43
CA MET A 1 12.07 -11.86 -33.75
C MET A 1 12.43 -11.82 -32.28
N GLU A 2 12.92 -10.68 -31.82
CA GLU A 2 13.29 -10.47 -30.41
C GLU A 2 12.09 -9.78 -29.74
N GLU A 3 11.05 -10.56 -29.45
CA GLU A 3 9.81 -10.10 -28.78
C GLU A 3 9.87 -10.36 -27.26
N GLY A 4 11.06 -10.31 -26.67
CA GLY A 4 11.28 -10.66 -25.26
C GLY A 4 11.52 -9.48 -24.32
N HIS A 5 11.91 -8.30 -24.80
CA HIS A 5 12.52 -7.28 -23.94
C HIS A 5 11.59 -6.12 -23.54
N LEU A 6 10.59 -5.78 -24.36
CA LEU A 6 9.57 -4.78 -23.99
C LEU A 6 8.75 -5.23 -22.77
N GLY A 7 8.49 -6.53 -22.63
CA GLY A 7 7.67 -7.08 -21.56
C GLY A 7 8.29 -7.00 -20.15
N ASP A 8 9.61 -7.04 -20.00
CA ASP A 8 10.22 -7.03 -18.65
C ASP A 8 10.32 -5.62 -18.06
N ALA A 9 10.64 -4.62 -18.88
CA ALA A 9 10.68 -3.22 -18.45
C ALA A 9 9.28 -2.70 -18.11
N GLU A 10 8.26 -3.01 -18.94
CA GLU A 10 6.87 -2.64 -18.67
C GLU A 10 6.33 -3.35 -17.42
N ARG A 11 6.69 -4.62 -17.22
CA ARG A 11 6.35 -5.35 -15.98
C ARG A 11 7.00 -4.74 -14.76
N LEU A 12 8.28 -4.36 -14.83
CA LEU A 12 8.97 -3.72 -13.73
C LEU A 12 8.32 -2.37 -13.38
N ALA A 13 8.04 -1.54 -14.38
CA ALA A 13 7.34 -0.27 -14.17
C ALA A 13 5.93 -0.46 -13.56
N ALA A 14 5.23 -1.53 -13.93
CA ALA A 14 3.94 -1.86 -13.31
C ALA A 14 4.09 -2.28 -11.83
N TYR A 15 5.18 -2.97 -11.45
CA TYR A 15 5.48 -3.29 -10.06
C TYR A 15 5.91 -2.06 -9.25
N ASP A 16 6.68 -1.14 -9.85
CA ASP A 16 7.02 0.13 -9.22
C ASP A 16 5.76 0.97 -8.96
N ALA A 17 4.89 1.11 -9.96
CA ALA A 17 3.61 1.79 -9.82
C ALA A 17 2.73 1.13 -8.75
N PHE A 18 2.70 -0.20 -8.69
CA PHE A 18 2.01 -0.93 -7.63
C PHE A 18 2.58 -0.62 -6.23
N ALA A 19 3.90 -0.51 -6.10
CA ALA A 19 4.53 -0.14 -4.84
C ALA A 19 4.15 1.30 -4.42
N GLU A 20 4.12 2.23 -5.37
CA GLU A 20 3.64 3.59 -5.13
C GLU A 20 2.16 3.62 -4.71
N ASP A 21 1.30 2.85 -5.37
CA ASP A 21 -0.12 2.73 -5.03
C ASP A 21 -0.34 2.17 -3.62
N VAL A 22 0.40 1.12 -3.24
CA VAL A 22 0.35 0.54 -1.87
C VAL A 22 0.76 1.59 -0.83
N ARG A 23 1.81 2.37 -1.11
CA ARG A 23 2.28 3.44 -0.22
C ARG A 23 1.24 4.58 -0.11
N ALA A 24 0.61 4.94 -1.23
CA ALA A 24 -0.46 5.93 -1.26
C ALA A 24 -1.70 5.45 -0.48
N GLU A 25 -2.11 4.20 -0.65
CA GLU A 25 -3.23 3.61 0.10
C GLU A 25 -2.93 3.52 1.59
N LEU A 26 -1.69 3.19 1.96
CA LEU A 26 -1.24 3.20 3.35
C LEU A 26 -1.30 4.62 3.96
N ALA A 27 -0.91 5.64 3.20
CA ALA A 27 -1.00 7.04 3.62
C ALA A 27 -2.46 7.48 3.81
N ALA A 28 -3.33 7.20 2.83
CA ALA A 28 -4.76 7.50 2.91
C ALA A 28 -5.43 6.77 4.10
N THR A 29 -5.07 5.51 4.35
CA THR A 29 -5.57 4.75 5.51
C THR A 29 -5.13 5.40 6.82
N LYS A 30 -3.88 5.85 6.93
CA LYS A 30 -3.37 6.57 8.12
C LYS A 30 -4.10 7.88 8.34
N GLU A 31 -4.35 8.65 7.28
CA GLU A 31 -5.11 9.90 7.36
C GLU A 31 -6.53 9.65 7.87
N ARG A 32 -7.23 8.67 7.29
CA ARG A 32 -8.60 8.31 7.71
C ARG A 32 -8.65 7.81 9.15
N MET A 33 -7.63 7.08 9.58
CA MET A 33 -7.48 6.70 10.98
C MET A 33 -7.24 7.91 11.89
N ALA A 34 -6.44 8.88 11.45
CA ALA A 34 -6.19 10.12 12.20
C ALA A 34 -7.47 10.97 12.34
N GLU A 35 -8.28 11.08 11.28
CA GLU A 35 -9.59 11.74 11.32
C GLU A 35 -10.53 11.06 12.34
N LEU A 36 -10.61 9.72 12.30
CA LEU A 36 -11.40 8.97 13.27
C LEU A 36 -10.85 9.12 14.69
N ALA A 37 -9.52 9.22 14.86
CA ALA A 37 -8.90 9.43 16.15
C ALA A 37 -9.20 10.83 16.72
N ALA A 38 -9.11 11.86 15.89
CA ALA A 38 -9.50 13.23 16.24
C ALA A 38 -10.98 13.33 16.62
N ALA A 39 -11.85 12.53 15.98
CA ALA A 39 -13.26 12.41 16.32
C ALA A 39 -13.55 11.49 17.53
N GLY A 40 -12.52 10.93 18.19
CA GLY A 40 -12.68 10.02 19.34
C GLY A 40 -13.21 8.61 18.98
N LYS A 41 -13.27 8.25 17.70
CA LYS A 41 -13.85 7.00 17.17
C LYS A 41 -12.85 5.83 17.08
N VAL A 42 -11.77 5.85 17.88
CA VAL A 42 -10.69 4.84 17.84
C VAL A 42 -11.09 3.43 18.27
N LYS A 43 -12.23 3.26 18.94
CA LYS A 43 -12.73 1.94 19.40
C LYS A 43 -13.79 1.34 18.48
N THR A 44 -14.14 2.02 17.38
CA THR A 44 -15.18 1.57 16.45
C THR A 44 -14.70 0.37 15.60
N ALA A 45 -15.65 -0.41 15.11
CA ALA A 45 -15.37 -1.49 14.16
C ALA A 45 -14.60 -0.96 12.93
N THR A 46 -14.99 0.20 12.42
CA THR A 46 -14.34 0.88 11.29
C THR A 46 -12.87 1.19 11.57
N TYR A 47 -12.53 1.73 12.74
CA TYR A 47 -11.13 1.99 13.10
C TYR A 47 -10.31 0.71 13.17
N ARG A 48 -10.87 -0.38 13.71
CA ARG A 48 -10.21 -1.69 13.76
C ARG A 48 -10.00 -2.28 12.35
N GLN A 49 -10.97 -2.13 11.46
CA GLN A 49 -10.86 -2.56 10.06
C GLN A 49 -9.76 -1.78 9.33
N LEU A 50 -9.73 -0.45 9.51
CA LEU A 50 -8.66 0.39 8.95
C LEU A 50 -7.29 0.05 9.54
N PHE A 51 -7.23 -0.26 10.84
CA PHE A 51 -5.99 -0.72 11.46
C PHE A 51 -5.50 -2.05 10.86
N ALA A 52 -6.40 -3.02 10.66
CA ALA A 52 -6.06 -4.28 10.01
C ALA A 52 -5.57 -4.05 8.58
N ALA A 53 -6.28 -3.23 7.79
CA ALA A 53 -5.85 -2.83 6.45
C ALA A 53 -4.47 -2.16 6.46
N ARG A 54 -4.22 -1.25 7.41
CA ARG A 54 -2.91 -0.59 7.60
C ARG A 54 -1.79 -1.60 7.85
N VAL A 55 -2.03 -2.62 8.67
CA VAL A 55 -1.03 -3.65 8.97
C VAL A 55 -0.72 -4.45 7.71
N THR A 56 -1.75 -4.93 7.00
CA THR A 56 -1.58 -5.66 5.74
C THR A 56 -0.82 -4.83 4.71
N LEU A 57 -1.17 -3.55 4.52
CA LEU A 57 -0.50 -2.65 3.59
C LEU A 57 0.96 -2.42 3.96
N LYS A 58 1.26 -2.28 5.26
CA LYS A 58 2.64 -2.15 5.74
C LYS A 58 3.45 -3.43 5.52
N GLU A 59 2.84 -4.60 5.67
CA GLU A 59 3.50 -5.88 5.37
C GLU A 59 3.78 -6.04 3.87
N ILE A 60 2.86 -5.59 3.01
CA ILE A 60 3.05 -5.60 1.55
C ILE A 60 4.18 -4.64 1.18
N ASP A 61 4.15 -3.39 1.67
CA ASP A 61 5.22 -2.40 1.45
C ASP A 61 6.59 -2.91 1.92
N ALA A 62 6.66 -3.55 3.09
CA ALA A 62 7.89 -4.17 3.58
C ALA A 62 8.41 -5.25 2.63
N ARG A 63 7.53 -6.14 2.14
CA ARG A 63 7.90 -7.20 1.19
C ARG A 63 8.31 -6.67 -0.18
N LEU A 64 7.77 -5.53 -0.60
CA LEU A 64 8.18 -4.82 -1.81
C LEU A 64 9.57 -4.20 -1.64
N ALA A 65 9.79 -3.53 -0.50
CA ALA A 65 11.09 -2.96 -0.15
C ALA A 65 12.20 -4.02 -0.04
N GLU A 66 11.90 -5.20 0.52
CA GLU A 66 12.82 -6.35 0.55
C GLU A 66 13.25 -6.81 -0.84
N ARG A 67 12.44 -6.53 -1.87
CA ARG A 67 12.71 -6.87 -3.28
C ARG A 67 13.31 -5.71 -4.07
N GLY A 68 13.53 -4.56 -3.43
CA GLY A 68 14.13 -3.36 -4.03
C GLY A 68 13.13 -2.44 -4.73
N LEU A 69 11.82 -2.58 -4.44
CA LEU A 69 10.73 -1.73 -4.95
C LEU A 69 10.28 -0.72 -3.88
#